data_AF-A0A382P659-F1
#
_entry.id   AF-A0A382P659-F1
#
_cell.length_a   1.000
_cell.length_b   1.000
_cell.length_c   1.000
_cell.angle_alpha   90.00
_cell.angle_beta   90.00
_cell.angle_gamma   90.00
#
_symmetry.space_group_name_H-M   'P 1'
#
loop_
_entity.id
_entity.type
_entity.pdbx_description
1 polymer ?
#
loop_
_entity_poly.entity_id
_entity_poly.type
_entity_poly.pdbx_seq_one_letter_code
_entity_poly.pdbx_strand_id
1 'polypeptide(L)'
;MQYRFIHQLCLMLGLAWPTTQALGQAVVRLSPTDSYGTYSLTASNLPTTCVAVVWRSTDRLAKGDHWSAVHAFPADKLESAALPIQPSATGTSFFKLSWQEISVPKNMIWLPLGDFLMGSPEKEAERFMDEGPVHSVTIPHGFWMDRYEVTQEQFEKLMHSTPSSTDFTADLPVNRVTWYEANEYCERLTKAEQQRDAMPLGFVYRLPTEAEWEYACRAG
;
A
#
# COMPACT_ATOMS: atom_id res chain seq x y z
N MET A 1 22.34 -8.10 -11.17
CA MET A 1 21.18 -8.88 -10.70
C MET A 1 21.55 -9.53 -9.37
N GLN A 2 21.34 -8.84 -8.26
CA GLN A 2 21.34 -9.49 -6.95
C GLN A 2 20.03 -10.25 -6.84
N TYR A 3 20.11 -11.56 -6.59
CA TYR A 3 18.93 -12.37 -6.30
C TYR A 3 18.37 -11.93 -4.96
N ARG A 4 17.27 -11.18 -4.97
CA ARG A 4 16.47 -10.99 -3.75
C ARG A 4 15.87 -12.33 -3.37
N PHE A 5 16.12 -12.79 -2.15
CA PHE A 5 15.45 -13.95 -1.59
C PHE A 5 14.00 -13.59 -1.27
N ILE A 6 13.14 -13.65 -2.29
CA ILE A 6 11.69 -13.60 -2.10
C ILE A 6 11.29 -14.93 -1.49
N HIS A 7 10.92 -14.91 -0.22
CA HIS A 7 10.38 -16.08 0.44
C HIS A 7 8.92 -16.22 -0.03
N GLN A 8 8.55 -17.39 -0.55
CA GLN A 8 7.22 -17.64 -1.10
C GLN A 8 6.58 -18.85 -0.41
N LEU A 9 5.30 -18.72 -0.06
CA LEU A 9 4.46 -19.82 0.39
C LEU A 9 3.25 -19.92 -0.55
N CYS A 10 3.12 -21.05 -1.24
CA CYS A 10 1.98 -21.35 -2.12
C CYS A 10 0.89 -22.09 -1.34
N LEU A 11 -0.35 -21.61 -1.41
CA LEU A 11 -1.53 -22.27 -0.82
C LEU A 11 -2.37 -22.93 -1.92
N MET A 12 -2.67 -24.21 -1.75
CA MET A 12 -3.63 -24.97 -2.55
C MET A 12 -4.83 -25.31 -1.66
N LEU A 13 -6.01 -24.80 -1.99
CA LEU A 13 -7.26 -25.14 -1.28
C LEU A 13 -7.84 -26.45 -1.84
N GLY A 14 -7.56 -27.55 -1.15
CA GLY A 14 -8.43 -28.73 -1.13
C GLY A 14 -9.11 -28.80 0.25
N LEU A 15 -10.38 -29.20 0.31
CA LEU A 15 -11.14 -29.38 1.54
C LEU A 15 -10.51 -30.46 2.44
N ALA A 16 -9.43 -30.14 3.18
CA ALA A 16 -8.90 -30.97 4.26
C ALA A 16 -7.86 -30.20 5.10
N TRP A 17 -8.17 -29.98 6.39
CA TRP A 17 -7.17 -29.82 7.47
C TRP A 17 -6.65 -31.22 7.87
N PRO A 18 -5.44 -31.37 8.48
CA PRO A 18 -4.75 -30.42 9.35
C PRO A 18 -3.37 -29.98 8.83
N THR A 19 -3.02 -28.71 9.05
CA THR A 19 -1.65 -28.20 8.89
C THR A 19 -0.79 -28.73 10.04
N THR A 20 0.18 -29.58 9.74
CA THR A 20 1.33 -29.82 10.61
C THR A 20 2.22 -28.57 10.61
N GLN A 21 2.41 -27.95 11.77
CA GLN A 21 3.20 -26.73 11.94
C GLN A 21 4.55 -27.06 12.60
N ALA A 22 5.64 -26.58 12.02
CA ALA A 22 6.90 -26.39 12.73
C ALA A 22 6.87 -25.02 13.42
N LEU A 23 7.24 -24.96 14.70
CA LEU A 23 7.41 -23.70 15.45
C LEU A 23 8.38 -22.78 14.69
N GLY A 24 7.97 -21.54 14.41
CA GLY A 24 8.82 -20.50 13.80
C GLY A 24 8.66 -20.26 12.29
N GLN A 25 7.80 -21.00 11.58
CA GLN A 25 7.49 -20.70 10.17
C GLN A 25 6.39 -19.64 10.05
N ALA A 26 6.49 -18.77 9.05
CA ALA A 26 5.45 -17.81 8.69
C ALA A 26 4.15 -18.56 8.34
N VAL A 27 3.02 -18.12 8.90
CA VAL A 27 1.71 -18.75 8.72
C VAL A 27 0.76 -17.74 8.12
N VAL A 28 0.02 -18.15 7.09
CA VAL A 28 -1.07 -17.37 6.51
C VAL A 28 -2.37 -18.13 6.67
N ARG A 29 -3.42 -17.46 7.15
CA ARG A 29 -4.76 -18.02 7.25
C ARG A 29 -5.74 -17.14 6.50
N LEU A 30 -6.56 -17.77 5.67
CA LEU A 30 -7.76 -17.15 5.13
C LEU A 30 -8.97 -17.65 5.92
N SER A 31 -9.75 -16.75 6.50
CA SER A 31 -10.95 -17.08 7.26
C SER A 31 -12.16 -16.32 6.69
N PRO A 32 -13.29 -16.97 6.39
CA PRO A 32 -14.48 -16.26 5.92
C PRO A 32 -14.94 -15.24 6.96
N THR A 33 -15.29 -14.04 6.53
CA THR A 33 -15.77 -12.95 7.41
C THR A 33 -17.28 -12.77 7.34
N ASP A 34 -17.91 -13.18 6.24
CA ASP A 34 -19.35 -13.13 6.07
C ASP A 34 -19.88 -14.30 5.20
N SER A 35 -21.21 -14.34 5.04
CA SER A 35 -21.89 -15.31 4.18
C SER A 35 -21.83 -14.96 2.69
N TYR A 36 -21.29 -13.80 2.32
CA TYR A 36 -21.25 -13.26 0.97
C TYR A 36 -19.93 -13.52 0.25
N GLY A 37 -19.05 -14.34 0.82
CA GLY A 37 -17.79 -14.72 0.20
C GLY A 37 -16.66 -13.74 0.45
N THR A 38 -16.79 -12.86 1.44
CA THR A 38 -15.69 -12.06 1.93
C THR A 38 -14.80 -12.92 2.85
N TYR A 39 -13.49 -12.82 2.68
CA TYR A 39 -12.50 -13.49 3.54
C TYR A 39 -11.70 -12.46 4.35
N SER A 40 -10.96 -12.92 5.34
CA SER A 40 -9.93 -12.18 6.08
C SER A 40 -8.63 -12.94 5.94
N LEU A 41 -7.50 -12.24 5.80
CA LEU A 41 -6.18 -12.81 5.69
C LEU A 41 -5.33 -12.45 6.92
N THR A 42 -4.99 -13.44 7.72
CA THR A 42 -4.08 -13.24 8.85
C THR A 42 -2.70 -13.80 8.53
N ALA A 43 -1.65 -13.11 8.96
CA ALA A 43 -0.28 -13.52 8.72
C ALA A 43 0.54 -13.40 10.01
N SER A 44 0.98 -14.53 10.55
CA SER A 44 1.75 -14.58 11.80
C SER A 44 3.17 -15.12 11.56
N ASN A 45 4.07 -14.84 12.51
CA ASN A 45 5.48 -15.23 12.46
C ASN A 45 6.25 -14.64 11.25
N LEU A 46 5.89 -13.44 10.80
CA LEU A 46 6.66 -12.70 9.80
C LEU A 46 7.74 -11.83 10.48
N PRO A 47 8.89 -11.59 9.84
CA PRO A 47 9.86 -10.59 10.32
C PRO A 47 9.20 -9.21 10.43
N THR A 48 9.42 -8.50 11.54
CA THR A 48 8.80 -7.17 11.74
C THR A 48 9.33 -6.08 10.80
N THR A 49 10.45 -6.33 10.13
CA THR A 49 11.11 -5.40 9.19
C THR A 49 10.68 -5.61 7.73
N CYS A 50 9.67 -6.44 7.48
CA CYS A 50 9.27 -6.81 6.13
C CYS A 50 7.91 -6.21 5.73
N VAL A 51 7.72 -6.05 4.42
CA VAL A 51 6.38 -5.90 3.84
C VAL A 51 5.94 -7.26 3.34
N ALA A 52 4.78 -7.69 3.83
CA ALA A 52 4.09 -8.86 3.33
C ALA A 52 3.26 -8.45 2.11
N VAL A 53 3.29 -9.25 1.04
CA VAL A 53 2.55 -9.05 -0.19
C VAL A 53 1.69 -10.28 -0.47
N VAL A 54 0.40 -10.05 -0.58
CA VAL A 54 -0.59 -11.05 -0.99
C VAL A 54 -0.75 -10.96 -2.49
N TRP A 55 -0.56 -12.09 -3.17
CA TRP A 55 -0.74 -12.20 -4.60
C TRP A 55 -1.96 -13.04 -4.91
N ARG A 56 -2.69 -12.67 -5.96
CA ARG A 56 -3.75 -13.46 -6.57
C ARG A 56 -3.30 -13.93 -7.93
N SER A 57 -3.54 -15.21 -8.24
CA SER A 57 -3.30 -15.69 -9.59
C SER A 57 -4.34 -15.12 -10.55
N THR A 58 -3.87 -14.64 -11.70
CA THR A 58 -4.73 -14.22 -12.82
C THR A 58 -5.11 -15.40 -13.73
N ASP A 59 -4.51 -16.58 -13.50
CA ASP A 59 -4.85 -17.83 -14.17
C ASP A 59 -5.76 -18.70 -13.28
N ARG A 60 -6.71 -19.41 -13.91
CA ARG A 60 -7.64 -20.34 -13.26
C ARG A 60 -6.95 -21.59 -12.70
N LEU A 61 -5.70 -21.86 -13.09
CA LEU A 61 -4.93 -23.02 -12.62
C LEU A 61 -3.66 -22.64 -11.84
N ALA A 62 -3.42 -21.34 -11.61
CA ALA A 62 -2.20 -20.83 -10.99
C ALA A 62 -0.90 -21.35 -11.63
N LYS A 63 -0.89 -21.57 -12.95
CA LYS A 63 0.29 -22.03 -13.68
C LYS A 63 1.14 -20.84 -14.13
N GLY A 64 2.45 -20.98 -14.01
CA GLY A 64 3.43 -19.99 -14.47
C GLY A 64 3.45 -18.70 -13.63
N ASP A 65 3.85 -17.61 -14.27
CA ASP A 65 4.15 -16.32 -13.62
C ASP A 65 2.95 -15.37 -13.58
N HIS A 66 1.74 -15.90 -13.74
CA HIS A 66 0.49 -15.13 -13.77
C HIS A 66 -0.01 -14.79 -12.36
N TRP A 67 0.68 -13.85 -11.70
CA TRP A 67 0.39 -13.37 -10.36
C TRP A 67 0.27 -11.84 -10.33
N SER A 68 -0.74 -11.34 -9.63
CA SER A 68 -0.97 -9.91 -9.39
C SER A 68 -0.96 -9.64 -7.88
N ALA A 69 -0.24 -8.62 -7.43
CA ALA A 69 -0.31 -8.18 -6.05
C ALA A 69 -1.71 -7.59 -5.80
N VAL A 70 -2.41 -8.09 -4.79
CA VAL A 70 -3.76 -7.63 -4.42
C VAL A 70 -3.78 -6.88 -3.11
N HIS A 71 -2.76 -7.07 -2.27
CA HIS A 71 -2.60 -6.32 -1.04
C HIS A 71 -1.16 -6.41 -0.55
N ALA A 72 -0.73 -5.41 0.21
CA ALA A 72 0.55 -5.43 0.89
C ALA A 72 0.46 -4.66 2.21
N PHE A 73 1.18 -5.10 3.23
CA PHE A 73 1.15 -4.49 4.56
C PHE A 73 2.49 -4.69 5.28
N PRO A 74 2.91 -3.74 6.13
CA PRO A 74 4.08 -3.91 6.97
C PRO A 74 3.78 -4.89 8.10
N ALA A 75 4.66 -5.88 8.27
CA ALA A 75 4.44 -7.00 9.17
C ALA A 75 4.44 -6.60 10.65
N ASP A 76 5.08 -5.48 11.04
CA ASP A 76 5.03 -4.95 12.40
C ASP A 76 3.73 -4.19 12.73
N LYS A 77 2.98 -3.74 11.72
CA LYS A 77 1.73 -2.99 11.95
C LYS A 77 0.48 -3.85 11.88
N LEU A 78 0.57 -5.03 11.27
CA LEU A 78 -0.60 -5.82 10.94
C LEU A 78 -0.30 -7.32 11.00
N GLU A 79 -0.51 -7.94 12.16
CA GLU A 79 -0.46 -9.40 12.34
C GLU A 79 -1.69 -10.09 11.70
N SER A 80 -2.77 -9.33 11.48
CA SER A 80 -3.98 -9.80 10.85
C SER A 80 -4.69 -8.69 10.09
N ALA A 81 -5.04 -8.92 8.83
CA ALA A 81 -5.77 -7.99 7.99
C ALA A 81 -7.07 -8.63 7.53
N ALA A 82 -8.23 -8.09 7.91
CA ALA A 82 -9.48 -8.51 7.30
C ALA A 82 -9.56 -7.94 5.89
N LEU A 83 -8.85 -8.57 4.95
CA LEU A 83 -8.83 -8.16 3.55
C LEU A 83 -10.05 -8.72 2.85
N PRO A 84 -11.01 -7.89 2.41
CA PRO A 84 -12.17 -8.36 1.69
C PRO A 84 -11.76 -8.90 0.32
N ILE A 85 -11.32 -10.15 0.30
CA ILE A 85 -10.95 -10.87 -0.91
C ILE A 85 -12.19 -11.59 -1.40
N GLN A 86 -12.70 -11.18 -2.55
CA GLN A 86 -13.83 -11.83 -3.20
C GLN A 86 -13.34 -12.89 -4.22
N PRO A 87 -13.80 -14.15 -4.13
CA PRO A 87 -13.54 -15.16 -5.15
C PRO A 87 -13.95 -14.68 -6.55
N SER A 88 -13.27 -15.16 -7.58
CA SER A 88 -13.72 -14.88 -8.95
C SER A 88 -15.08 -15.54 -9.19
N ALA A 89 -15.81 -15.08 -10.20
CA ALA A 89 -17.11 -15.62 -10.59
C ALA A 89 -17.12 -17.15 -10.84
N THR A 90 -15.95 -17.78 -11.00
CA THR A 90 -15.79 -19.24 -11.21
C THR A 90 -15.66 -20.05 -9.91
N GLY A 91 -15.71 -19.42 -8.73
CA GLY A 91 -15.74 -20.11 -7.43
C GLY A 91 -14.40 -20.69 -6.94
N THR A 92 -13.28 -20.40 -7.63
CA THR A 92 -11.94 -20.79 -7.19
C THR A 92 -10.95 -19.66 -7.49
N SER A 93 -10.11 -19.31 -6.51
CA SER A 93 -9.05 -18.31 -6.64
C SER A 93 -7.83 -18.76 -5.85
N PHE A 94 -6.65 -18.56 -6.43
CA PHE A 94 -5.39 -18.98 -5.84
C PHE A 94 -4.65 -17.77 -5.30
N PHE A 95 -4.08 -17.93 -4.11
CA PHE A 95 -3.32 -16.91 -3.43
C PHE A 95 -1.95 -17.44 -3.02
N LYS A 96 -0.94 -16.58 -3.07
CA LYS A 96 0.36 -16.82 -2.45
C LYS A 96 0.74 -15.63 -1.60
N LEU A 97 1.48 -15.87 -0.55
CA LEU A 97 2.14 -14.82 0.22
C LEU A 97 3.61 -14.80 -0.17
N SER A 98 4.13 -13.61 -0.40
CA SER A 98 5.57 -13.37 -0.29
C SER A 98 5.82 -12.29 0.75
N TRP A 99 7.00 -12.29 1.33
CA TRP A 99 7.46 -11.14 2.10
C TRP A 99 8.88 -10.79 1.68
N GLN A 100 9.20 -9.54 1.90
CA GLN A 100 10.47 -8.98 1.51
C GLN A 100 10.92 -8.00 2.58
N GLU A 101 12.19 -8.07 3.00
CA GLU A 101 12.78 -7.01 3.78
C GLU A 101 12.83 -5.74 2.94
N ILE A 102 12.18 -4.69 3.44
CA ILE A 102 12.21 -3.38 2.81
C ILE A 102 12.60 -2.38 3.89
N SER A 103 13.59 -1.55 3.57
CA SER A 103 13.82 -0.34 4.32
C SER A 103 12.75 0.66 3.89
N VAL A 104 11.64 0.71 4.62
CA VAL A 104 10.65 1.77 4.41
C VAL A 104 11.35 3.11 4.63
N PRO A 105 11.16 4.11 3.75
CA PRO A 105 11.70 5.44 4.00
C PRO A 105 11.28 5.93 5.38
N LYS A 106 12.25 6.36 6.19
CA LYS A 106 12.05 6.71 7.60
C LYS A 106 10.96 7.78 7.83
N ASN A 107 10.66 8.58 6.81
CA ASN A 107 9.70 9.68 6.86
C ASN A 107 8.33 9.32 6.28
N MET A 108 8.10 8.08 5.82
CA MET A 108 6.78 7.64 5.42
C MET A 108 6.02 7.03 6.59
N ILE A 109 4.71 7.22 6.61
CA ILE A 109 3.78 6.66 7.59
C ILE A 109 2.81 5.69 6.92
N TRP A 110 2.50 4.60 7.60
CA TRP A 110 1.55 3.60 7.13
C TRP A 110 0.14 4.01 7.53
N LEU A 111 -0.74 4.07 6.54
CA LEU A 111 -2.16 4.35 6.71
C LEU A 111 -2.92 3.04 6.41
N PRO A 112 -3.66 2.48 7.38
CA PRO A 112 -4.39 1.23 7.17
C PRO A 112 -5.59 1.45 6.25
N LEU A 113 -6.05 0.38 5.62
CA LEU A 113 -7.37 0.34 4.97
C LEU A 113 -8.47 0.65 6.00
N GLY A 114 -9.58 1.24 5.56
CA GLY A 114 -10.67 1.60 6.45
C GLY A 114 -11.73 2.47 5.79
N ASP A 115 -12.83 2.66 6.50
CA ASP A 115 -13.91 3.56 6.09
C ASP A 115 -13.81 4.86 6.87
N PHE A 116 -14.10 5.98 6.21
CA PHE A 116 -14.23 7.29 6.87
C PHE A 116 -15.33 8.14 6.24
N LEU A 117 -15.69 9.23 6.90
CA LEU A 117 -16.59 10.24 6.38
C LEU A 117 -15.77 11.36 5.74
N MET A 118 -15.93 11.52 4.43
CA MET A 118 -15.26 12.55 3.63
C MET A 118 -16.16 13.78 3.47
N GLY A 119 -15.56 14.97 3.48
CA GLY A 119 -16.24 16.26 3.39
C GLY A 119 -16.55 16.90 4.74
N SER A 120 -17.19 18.06 4.69
CA SER A 120 -17.41 18.94 5.85
C SER A 120 -18.91 19.05 6.18
N PRO A 121 -19.31 18.95 7.47
CA PRO A 121 -20.68 19.18 7.92
C PRO A 121 -21.25 20.53 7.44
N GLU A 122 -22.55 20.58 7.13
CA GLU A 122 -23.20 21.78 6.57
C GLU A 122 -23.01 23.07 7.39
N LYS A 123 -22.80 22.93 8.71
CA LYS A 123 -22.65 24.06 9.64
C LYS A 123 -21.20 24.32 10.07
N GLU A 124 -20.23 23.66 9.46
CA GLU A 124 -18.82 23.91 9.74
C GLU A 124 -18.44 25.33 9.29
N ALA A 125 -17.70 26.05 10.13
CA ALA A 125 -17.22 27.38 9.79
C ALA A 125 -16.22 27.31 8.64
N GLU A 126 -16.24 28.29 7.74
CA GLU A 126 -15.32 28.38 6.58
C GLU A 126 -15.49 27.29 5.51
N ARG A 127 -16.48 26.39 5.65
CA ARG A 127 -16.84 25.40 4.64
C ARG A 127 -17.19 26.06 3.29
N PHE A 128 -16.60 25.57 2.21
CA PHE A 128 -16.96 25.87 0.83
C PHE A 128 -18.11 24.98 0.31
N MET A 129 -18.74 25.41 -0.78
CA MET A 129 -19.95 24.75 -1.31
C MET A 129 -19.68 23.32 -1.82
N ASP A 130 -18.47 23.07 -2.30
CA ASP A 130 -17.99 21.82 -2.90
C ASP A 130 -17.48 20.78 -1.87
N GLU A 131 -17.38 21.13 -0.59
CA GLU A 131 -16.93 20.21 0.47
C GLU A 131 -18.04 19.24 0.97
N GLY A 132 -19.14 19.07 0.24
CA GLY A 132 -20.21 18.17 0.69
C GLY A 132 -21.03 17.57 -0.45
N PRO A 133 -22.02 16.71 -0.11
CA PRO A 133 -22.38 16.29 1.25
C PRO A 133 -21.31 15.38 1.88
N VAL A 134 -21.30 15.32 3.21
CA VAL A 134 -20.52 14.32 3.93
C VAL A 134 -20.98 12.93 3.47
N HIS A 135 -20.05 12.10 3.04
CA HIS A 135 -20.35 10.76 2.53
C HIS A 135 -19.29 9.75 2.97
N SER A 136 -19.68 8.47 3.04
CA SER A 136 -18.77 7.40 3.43
C SER A 136 -17.87 7.02 2.25
N VAL A 137 -16.57 6.95 2.50
CA VAL A 137 -15.54 6.52 1.56
C VAL A 137 -14.73 5.39 2.16
N THR A 138 -14.50 4.35 1.36
CA THR A 138 -13.66 3.19 1.72
C THR A 138 -12.28 3.35 1.11
N ILE A 139 -11.24 3.25 1.94
CA ILE A 139 -9.85 3.07 1.54
C ILE A 139 -9.61 1.55 1.44
N PRO A 140 -9.59 0.97 0.24
CA PRO A 140 -9.63 -0.48 0.07
C PRO A 140 -8.29 -1.17 0.38
N HIS A 141 -7.21 -0.40 0.36
CA HIS A 141 -5.85 -0.89 0.57
C HIS A 141 -5.11 0.11 1.46
N GLY A 142 -4.34 -0.38 2.43
CA GLY A 142 -3.43 0.47 3.15
C GLY A 142 -2.31 0.95 2.24
N PHE A 143 -1.75 2.11 2.55
CA PHE A 143 -0.71 2.75 1.75
C PHE A 143 0.29 3.49 2.65
N TRP A 144 1.46 3.77 2.08
CA TRP A 144 2.44 4.65 2.70
C TRP A 144 2.28 6.06 2.15
N MET A 145 2.37 7.06 3.02
CA MET A 145 2.38 8.48 2.64
C MET A 145 3.55 9.18 3.32
N ASP A 146 4.18 10.13 2.62
CA ASP A 146 5.18 10.98 3.25
C ASP A 146 4.55 11.78 4.41
N ARG A 147 5.24 11.80 5.54
CA ARG A 147 4.81 12.55 6.73
C ARG A 147 4.85 14.07 6.51
N TYR A 148 5.71 14.51 5.61
CA TYR A 148 5.94 15.92 5.30
C TYR A 148 5.84 16.15 3.81
N GLU A 149 5.58 17.38 3.41
CA GLU A 149 5.64 17.81 2.02
C GLU A 149 7.06 17.58 1.45
N VAL A 150 7.13 17.32 0.14
CA VAL A 150 8.41 17.14 -0.56
C VAL A 150 9.24 18.42 -0.43
N THR A 151 10.47 18.31 0.04
CA THR A 151 11.34 19.47 0.26
C THR A 151 12.01 19.94 -1.02
N GLN A 152 12.52 21.17 -1.02
CA GLN A 152 13.30 21.74 -2.13
C GLN A 152 14.53 20.89 -2.45
N GLU A 153 15.25 20.41 -1.43
CA GLU A 153 16.41 19.53 -1.63
C GLU A 153 16.01 18.19 -2.27
N GLN A 154 14.94 17.57 -1.78
CA GLN A 154 14.45 16.29 -2.31
C GLN A 154 14.06 16.42 -3.78
N PHE A 155 13.30 17.47 -4.10
CA PHE A 155 12.85 17.74 -5.47
C PHE A 155 14.04 18.02 -6.39
N GLU A 156 14.94 18.94 -6.01
CA GLU A 156 16.09 19.32 -6.83
C GLU A 156 17.06 18.15 -7.06
N LYS A 157 17.27 17.30 -6.06
CA LYS A 157 18.14 16.12 -6.18
C LYS A 157 17.70 15.17 -7.29
N LEU A 158 16.38 15.05 -7.52
CA LEU A 158 15.80 14.15 -8.50
C LEU A 158 15.47 14.83 -9.84
N MET A 159 15.03 16.09 -9.79
CA MET A 159 14.57 16.87 -10.94
C MET A 159 15.65 17.78 -11.52
N HIS A 160 16.77 17.94 -10.82
CA HIS A 160 17.92 18.78 -11.17
C HIS A 160 17.59 20.28 -11.30
N SER A 161 16.45 20.70 -10.77
CA SER A 161 16.00 22.08 -10.69
C SER A 161 14.89 22.20 -9.63
N THR A 162 14.62 23.43 -9.18
CA THR A 162 13.50 23.74 -8.29
C THR A 162 12.73 24.95 -8.83
N PRO A 163 11.40 24.88 -8.96
CA PRO A 163 10.59 26.01 -9.42
C PRO A 163 10.21 26.98 -8.28
N SER A 164 10.66 26.71 -7.05
CA SER A 164 10.29 27.49 -5.87
C SER A 164 10.54 28.99 -6.05
N SER A 165 9.60 29.82 -5.60
CA SER A 165 9.76 31.29 -5.63
C SER A 165 10.59 31.87 -4.49
N THR A 166 10.88 31.06 -3.49
CA THR A 166 11.72 31.43 -2.35
C THR A 166 13.18 31.08 -2.65
N ASP A 167 14.10 31.76 -1.97
CA ASP A 167 15.51 31.34 -1.96
C ASP A 167 15.63 29.87 -1.53
N PHE A 168 16.60 29.17 -2.13
CA PHE A 168 16.80 27.75 -1.86
C PHE A 168 17.06 27.52 -0.37
N THR A 169 16.17 26.76 0.26
CA THR A 169 16.29 26.31 1.65
C THR A 169 15.93 24.83 1.69
N ALA A 170 16.92 23.98 1.97
CA ALA A 170 16.85 22.53 1.76
C ALA A 170 15.61 21.86 2.37
N ASP A 171 15.22 22.27 3.59
CA ASP A 171 14.13 21.66 4.36
C ASP A 171 12.75 22.32 4.15
N LEU A 172 12.66 23.40 3.35
CA LEU A 172 11.37 23.99 3.02
C LEU A 172 10.65 23.17 1.96
N PRO A 173 9.30 23.15 1.95
CA PRO A 173 8.55 22.51 0.89
C PRO A 173 8.86 23.15 -0.45
N VAL A 174 8.95 22.32 -1.49
CA VAL A 174 8.99 22.80 -2.87
C VAL A 174 7.63 23.42 -3.20
N ASN A 175 7.64 24.58 -3.85
CA ASN A 175 6.42 25.28 -4.26
C ASN A 175 6.49 25.67 -5.74
N ARG A 176 5.38 26.16 -6.30
CA ARG A 176 5.22 26.45 -7.73
C ARG A 176 5.47 25.25 -8.66
N VAL A 177 5.34 24.04 -8.12
CA VAL A 177 5.34 22.80 -8.88
C VAL A 177 3.97 22.63 -9.53
N THR A 178 3.94 22.44 -10.84
CA THR A 178 2.72 22.08 -11.56
C THR A 178 2.32 20.64 -11.27
N TRP A 179 1.04 20.31 -11.47
CA TRP A 179 0.58 18.92 -11.33
C TRP A 179 1.36 17.94 -12.21
N TYR A 180 1.80 18.37 -13.41
CA TYR A 180 2.59 17.53 -14.31
C TYR A 180 4.00 17.25 -13.76
N GLU A 181 4.68 18.27 -13.25
CA GLU A 181 6.01 18.11 -12.63
C GLU A 181 5.96 17.26 -11.36
N ALA A 182 4.88 17.36 -10.57
CA ALA A 182 4.69 16.54 -9.39
C ALA A 182 4.52 15.05 -9.75
N ASN A 183 3.75 14.73 -10.80
CA ASN A 183 3.68 13.35 -11.30
C ASN A 183 5.00 12.86 -11.88
N GLU A 184 5.72 13.71 -12.63
CA GLU A 184 7.03 13.36 -13.15
C GLU A 184 8.03 13.05 -12.02
N TYR A 185 8.03 13.85 -10.94
CA TYR A 185 8.82 13.58 -9.74
C TYR A 185 8.51 12.19 -9.18
N CYS A 186 7.23 11.85 -8.99
CA CYS A 186 6.81 10.52 -8.52
C CYS A 186 7.27 9.39 -9.45
N GLU A 187 7.17 9.55 -10.77
CA GLU A 187 7.63 8.56 -11.74
C GLU A 187 9.15 8.37 -11.70
N ARG A 188 9.91 9.47 -11.65
CA ARG A 188 11.38 9.40 -11.54
C ARG A 188 11.81 8.78 -10.23
N LEU A 189 11.11 9.07 -9.12
CA LEU A 189 11.41 8.51 -7.81
C LEU A 189 11.15 7.01 -7.80
N THR A 190 10.03 6.59 -8.38
CA THR A 190 9.70 5.17 -8.61
C THR A 190 10.82 4.47 -9.39
N LYS A 191 11.26 5.04 -10.53
CA LYS A 191 12.35 4.45 -11.33
C LYS A 191 13.67 4.39 -10.56
N ALA A 192 14.02 5.44 -9.81
CA ALA A 192 15.23 5.48 -9.02
C ALA A 192 15.23 4.42 -7.90
N GLU A 193 14.12 4.29 -7.16
CA GLU A 193 13.99 3.32 -6.07
C GLU A 193 13.89 1.88 -6.56
N GLN A 194 13.32 1.65 -7.76
CA GLN A 194 13.39 0.36 -8.46
C GLN A 194 14.82 -0.01 -8.82
N GLN A 195 15.61 0.93 -9.36
CA GLN A 195 17.01 0.68 -9.73
C GLN A 195 17.91 0.43 -8.53
N ARG A 196 17.63 1.10 -7.41
CA ARG A 196 18.33 0.91 -6.13
C ARG A 196 17.91 -0.37 -5.42
N ASP A 197 16.92 -1.07 -5.95
CA ASP A 197 16.36 -2.25 -5.32
C ASP A 197 15.96 -1.91 -3.88
N ALA A 198 15.30 -0.77 -3.67
CA ALA A 198 14.88 -0.27 -2.36
C ALA A 198 13.35 -0.25 -2.21
N MET A 199 12.63 -0.36 -3.34
CA MET A 199 11.18 -0.40 -3.37
C MET A 199 10.65 -1.85 -3.28
N PRO A 200 9.52 -2.08 -2.57
CA PRO A 200 8.80 -3.34 -2.63
C PRO A 200 8.30 -3.65 -4.05
N LEU A 201 8.15 -4.93 -4.37
CA LEU A 201 7.52 -5.37 -5.62
C LEU A 201 6.06 -4.88 -5.71
N GLY A 202 5.71 -4.27 -6.85
CA GLY A 202 4.35 -3.79 -7.13
C GLY A 202 3.99 -2.42 -6.54
N PHE A 203 4.91 -1.77 -5.82
CA PHE A 203 4.71 -0.42 -5.31
C PHE A 203 5.13 0.64 -6.34
N VAL A 204 4.60 1.84 -6.18
CA VAL A 204 4.99 3.04 -6.91
C VAL A 204 4.86 4.25 -6.00
N TYR A 205 5.67 5.27 -6.23
CA TYR A 205 5.41 6.61 -5.72
C TYR A 205 4.43 7.30 -6.66
N ARG A 206 3.43 7.98 -6.09
CA ARG A 206 2.41 8.74 -6.82
C ARG A 206 1.82 9.83 -5.92
N LEU A 207 1.10 10.76 -6.54
CA LEU A 207 0.24 11.66 -5.78
C LEU A 207 -0.89 10.86 -5.10
N PRO A 208 -1.29 11.26 -3.88
CA PRO A 208 -2.47 10.69 -3.24
C PRO A 208 -3.72 11.09 -4.03
N THR A 209 -4.76 10.26 -3.97
CA THR A 209 -6.10 10.71 -4.34
C THR A 209 -6.61 11.69 -3.29
N GLU A 210 -7.63 12.48 -3.64
CA GLU A 210 -8.27 13.40 -2.68
C GLU A 210 -8.77 12.66 -1.42
N ALA A 211 -9.41 11.50 -1.62
CA ALA A 211 -9.86 10.64 -0.52
C ALA A 211 -8.72 10.13 0.35
N GLU A 212 -7.59 9.73 -0.23
CA GLU A 212 -6.41 9.29 0.52
C GLU A 212 -5.77 10.43 1.31
N TRP A 213 -5.73 11.63 0.72
CA TRP A 213 -5.19 12.82 1.37
C TRP A 213 -6.06 13.23 2.56
N GLU A 214 -7.37 13.32 2.38
CA GLU A 214 -8.29 13.66 3.47
C GLU A 214 -8.32 12.58 4.56
N TYR A 215 -8.28 11.30 4.17
CA TYR A 215 -8.16 10.19 5.12
C TYR A 215 -6.89 10.34 5.97
N ALA A 216 -5.74 10.64 5.36
CA ALA A 216 -4.49 10.85 6.07
C ALA A 216 -4.54 12.06 7.02
N CYS A 217 -5.17 13.16 6.61
CA CYS A 217 -5.34 14.35 7.45
C CYS A 217 -6.28 14.12 8.63
N ARG A 218 -7.25 13.20 8.51
CA ARG A 218 -8.22 12.87 9.54
C ARG A 218 -7.85 11.67 10.42
N ALA A 219 -6.87 10.85 10.03
CA ALA A 219 -6.52 9.59 10.69
C ALA A 219 -5.80 9.78 12.05
N GLY A 220 -6.40 10.60 12.93
CA GLY A 220 -6.06 10.89 14.32
C GLY A 220 -7.21 11.59 15.03
#